data_AF-A0A2V6LWV1-F1
#
_entry.id   AF-A0A2V6LWV1-F1
#
_cell.length_a   1.000
_cell.length_b   1.000
_cell.length_c   1.000
_cell.angle_alpha   90.00
_cell.angle_beta   90.00
_cell.angle_gamma   90.00
#
_symmetry.space_group_name_H-M   'P 1'
#
loop_
_entity.id
_entity.type
_entity.pdbx_description
1 polymer ?
#
loop_
_entity_poly.entity_id
_entity_poly.type
_entity_poly.pdbx_seq_one_letter_code
_entity_poly.pdbx_strand_id
1 'polypeptide(L)'
;MPAFLPILIQYALVLRLPSRIQWAYRILNTRLPLSPVFVGVTTANAAIPVLIDTVGQLGTTSSSRRFKKEIKPMDKASETILGLKPVTFHYKMDTTETPQFGLIAEEVTEVNPGLVVRDENGEIYTVRYDAVNAMLLNEFLKEHRKVQEQGRKAQDKKPRTRS
;
A
#
# COMPACT_ATOMS: atom_id res chain seq x y z
N MET A 1 35.52 27.30 -21.05
CA MET A 1 34.97 28.11 -22.17
C MET A 1 33.44 28.02 -22.11
N PRO A 2 32.71 29.11 -21.85
CA PRO A 2 31.32 29.05 -21.38
C PRO A 2 30.33 28.92 -22.55
N ALA A 3 29.51 27.88 -22.53
CA ALA A 3 28.44 27.60 -23.51
C ALA A 3 27.15 28.41 -23.25
N PHE A 4 27.26 29.66 -22.80
CA PHE A 4 26.11 30.52 -22.45
C PHE A 4 25.73 31.54 -23.54
N LEU A 5 26.50 31.62 -24.63
CA LEU A 5 26.28 32.63 -25.68
C LEU A 5 25.08 32.39 -26.64
N PRO A 6 24.59 31.15 -26.93
CA PRO A 6 23.55 30.99 -27.95
C PRO A 6 22.13 31.36 -27.45
N ILE A 7 21.89 31.36 -26.14
CA ILE A 7 20.56 31.68 -25.58
C ILE A 7 20.27 33.18 -25.70
N LEU A 8 21.25 34.05 -25.40
CA LEU A 8 21.08 35.51 -25.45
C LEU A 8 20.79 36.03 -26.87
N ILE A 9 21.37 35.41 -27.91
CA ILE A 9 21.13 35.80 -29.32
C ILE A 9 19.70 35.45 -29.75
N GLN A 10 19.17 34.31 -29.30
CA GLN A 10 17.78 33.89 -29.59
C GLN A 10 16.75 34.86 -28.97
N TYR A 11 16.97 35.31 -27.73
CA TYR A 11 16.05 36.25 -27.05
C TYR A 11 16.07 37.67 -27.66
N ALA A 12 17.25 38.16 -28.07
CA ALA A 12 17.38 39.48 -28.70
C ALA A 12 16.65 39.57 -30.05
N LEU A 13 16.61 38.47 -30.81
CA LEU A 13 15.89 38.41 -32.08
C LEU A 13 14.36 38.47 -31.90
N VAL A 14 13.84 37.83 -30.85
CA VAL A 14 12.39 37.81 -30.53
C VAL A 14 11.90 39.19 -30.10
N LEU A 15 12.72 39.96 -29.37
CA LEU A 15 12.39 41.34 -28.96
C LEU A 15 12.30 42.34 -30.12
N ARG A 16 12.79 41.96 -31.31
CA ARG A 16 12.68 42.74 -32.55
C ARG A 16 11.43 42.43 -33.38
N LEU A 17 10.67 41.40 -33.02
CA LEU A 17 9.44 41.03 -33.72
C LEU A 17 8.26 41.90 -33.25
N PRO A 18 7.23 42.12 -34.09
CA PRO A 18 6.01 42.81 -33.69
C PRO A 18 5.38 42.22 -32.44
N SER A 19 4.76 43.06 -31.59
CA SER A 19 4.24 42.67 -30.27
C SER A 19 3.27 41.47 -30.31
N ARG A 20 2.54 41.29 -31.42
CA ARG A 20 1.63 40.16 -31.64
C ARG A 20 2.37 38.81 -31.76
N ILE A 21 3.55 38.83 -32.37
CA ILE A 21 4.40 37.64 -32.54
C ILE A 21 5.17 37.35 -31.24
N GLN A 22 5.61 38.39 -30.53
CA GLN A 22 6.19 38.23 -29.19
C GLN A 22 5.19 37.60 -28.21
N TRP A 23 3.92 38.02 -28.27
CA TRP A 23 2.84 37.44 -27.48
C TRP A 23 2.61 35.96 -27.81
N ALA A 24 2.57 35.61 -29.10
CA ALA A 24 2.44 34.22 -29.54
C ALA A 24 3.63 33.35 -29.09
N TYR A 25 4.86 33.86 -29.18
CA TYR A 25 6.06 33.16 -28.73
C TYR A 25 6.07 32.93 -27.22
N ARG A 26 5.59 33.91 -26.45
CA ARG A 26 5.47 33.81 -24.99
C ARG A 26 4.43 32.77 -24.57
N ILE A 27 3.27 32.69 -25.25
CA ILE A 27 2.28 31.62 -25.00
C ILE A 27 2.86 30.25 -25.37
N LEU A 28 3.47 30.13 -26.55
CA LEU A 28 3.93 28.85 -27.08
C LEU A 28 5.09 28.26 -26.26
N ASN A 29 5.89 29.12 -25.61
CA ASN A 29 7.09 28.73 -24.90
C ASN A 29 6.98 28.82 -23.36
N THR A 30 5.84 29.25 -22.83
CA THR A 30 5.51 29.04 -21.41
C THR A 30 5.21 27.55 -21.19
N ARG A 31 6.27 26.79 -20.88
CA ARG A 31 6.15 25.51 -20.17
C ARG A 31 5.62 25.80 -18.76
N LEU A 32 4.32 26.04 -18.63
CA LEU A 32 3.67 25.85 -17.35
C LEU A 32 3.75 24.35 -17.07
N PRO A 33 4.37 23.91 -15.96
CA PRO A 33 4.27 22.52 -15.56
C PRO A 33 2.78 22.26 -15.34
N LEU A 34 2.17 21.47 -16.24
CA LEU A 34 0.85 20.92 -16.01
C LEU A 34 1.01 19.95 -14.84
N SER A 35 0.83 20.45 -13.62
CA SER A 35 0.73 19.60 -12.44
C SER A 35 -0.41 18.62 -12.71
N PRO A 36 -0.18 17.31 -12.62
CA PRO A 36 -1.24 16.34 -12.84
C PRO A 36 -2.38 16.62 -11.86
N VAL A 37 -3.59 16.82 -12.39
CA VAL A 37 -4.80 16.96 -11.59
C VAL A 37 -5.30 15.54 -11.30
N PHE A 38 -5.23 15.14 -10.03
CA PHE A 38 -5.88 13.91 -9.57
C PHE A 38 -7.37 14.20 -9.34
N VAL A 39 -8.25 13.56 -10.11
CA VAL A 39 -9.70 13.67 -9.93
C VAL A 39 -10.18 12.44 -9.16
N GLY A 40 -10.68 12.66 -7.94
CA GLY A 40 -11.37 11.61 -7.19
C GLY A 40 -12.73 11.33 -7.82
N VAL A 41 -12.91 10.13 -8.37
CA VAL A 41 -14.20 9.65 -8.88
C VAL A 41 -14.60 8.36 -8.18
N THR A 42 -15.87 8.23 -7.84
CA THR A 42 -16.42 6.96 -7.36
C THR A 42 -16.44 5.98 -8.53
N THR A 43 -15.63 4.92 -8.46
CA THR A 43 -15.56 3.89 -9.49
C THR A 43 -16.73 2.92 -9.35
N ALA A 44 -17.52 2.72 -10.41
CA ALA A 44 -18.62 1.75 -10.42
C ALA A 44 -18.19 0.30 -10.76
N ASN A 45 -16.96 0.12 -11.25
CA ASN A 45 -16.41 -1.16 -11.68
C ASN A 45 -15.38 -1.71 -10.67
N ALA A 46 -14.89 -2.93 -10.90
CA ALA A 46 -13.80 -3.53 -10.14
C ALA A 46 -12.55 -2.64 -10.18
N ALA A 47 -12.38 -1.83 -9.12
CA ALA A 47 -11.26 -0.93 -8.96
C ALA A 47 -10.07 -1.63 -8.31
N ILE A 48 -8.87 -1.17 -8.65
CA ILE A 48 -7.64 -1.64 -8.04
C ILE A 48 -7.18 -0.57 -7.04
N PRO A 49 -6.89 -0.93 -5.78
CA PRO A 49 -6.38 0.04 -4.82
C PRO A 49 -5.03 0.59 -5.29
N VAL A 50 -4.87 1.91 -5.21
CA VAL A 50 -3.59 2.58 -5.45
C VAL A 50 -2.81 2.58 -4.14
N LEU A 51 -1.57 2.12 -4.20
CA LEU A 51 -0.62 2.14 -3.09
C LEU A 51 0.49 3.14 -3.36
N ILE A 52 1.16 3.57 -2.29
CA ILE A 52 2.34 4.42 -2.35
C ILE A 52 3.51 3.62 -1.80
N ASP A 53 4.62 3.55 -2.53
CA ASP A 53 5.83 2.91 -2.05
C ASP A 53 6.68 3.86 -1.17
N THR A 54 7.80 3.36 -0.67
CA THR A 54 8.68 4.12 0.23
C THR A 54 9.37 5.30 -0.43
N VAL A 55 9.36 5.42 -1.76
CA VAL A 55 9.94 6.56 -2.50
C VAL A 55 8.85 7.50 -3.05
N GLY A 56 7.62 7.37 -2.55
CA GLY A 56 6.49 8.20 -2.94
C GLY A 56 5.88 7.86 -4.31
N GLN A 57 6.23 6.72 -4.91
CA GLN A 57 5.67 6.31 -6.20
C GLN A 57 4.28 5.68 -6.02
N LEU A 58 3.32 6.13 -6.83
CA LEU A 58 1.99 5.53 -6.91
C LEU A 58 2.03 4.25 -7.76
N GLY A 59 1.43 3.18 -7.26
CA GLY A 59 1.40 1.89 -7.95
C GLY A 59 0.20 1.03 -7.56
N THR A 60 0.18 -0.19 -8.10
CA THR A 60 -0.82 -1.22 -7.76
C THR A 60 -0.14 -2.56 -7.53
N THR A 61 -0.79 -3.48 -6.80
CA THR A 61 -0.25 -4.81 -6.54
C THR A 61 -0.67 -5.83 -7.60
N SER A 62 0.31 -6.55 -8.17
CA SER A 62 0.03 -7.68 -9.06
C SER A 62 0.02 -9.01 -8.28
N SER A 63 -1.02 -9.83 -8.47
CA SER A 63 -1.18 -11.10 -7.73
C SER A 63 -1.14 -12.36 -8.61
N SER A 64 -1.06 -12.21 -9.93
CA SER A 64 -1.01 -13.33 -10.88
C SER A 64 0.26 -14.16 -10.72
N ARG A 65 0.14 -15.49 -10.89
CA ARG A 65 1.27 -16.44 -10.79
C ARG A 65 2.46 -16.05 -11.67
N ARG A 66 2.22 -15.49 -12.86
CA ARG A 66 3.29 -15.06 -13.79
C ARG A 66 4.24 -14.00 -13.22
N PHE A 67 3.82 -13.26 -12.19
CA PHE A 67 4.61 -12.23 -11.53
C PHE A 67 5.22 -12.70 -10.20
N LYS A 68 5.05 -13.98 -9.83
CA LYS A 68 5.51 -14.54 -8.55
C LYS A 68 6.47 -15.71 -8.79
N LYS A 69 7.48 -15.82 -7.92
CA LYS A 69 8.44 -16.93 -7.88
C LYS A 69 8.39 -17.63 -6.52
N GLU A 70 8.89 -18.87 -6.46
CA GLU A 70 9.05 -19.64 -5.21
C GLU A 70 7.76 -19.77 -4.37
N ILE A 71 6.63 -20.05 -5.04
CA ILE A 71 5.31 -20.17 -4.40
C ILE A 71 5.24 -21.44 -3.56
N LYS A 72 5.21 -21.29 -2.23
CA LYS A 72 5.13 -22.37 -1.25
C LYS A 72 4.04 -22.06 -0.19
N PRO A 73 3.49 -23.08 0.50
CA PRO A 73 2.67 -22.85 1.69
C PRO A 73 3.39 -22.00 2.74
N MET A 74 2.64 -21.24 3.55
CA MET A 74 3.22 -20.38 4.58
C MET A 74 3.71 -21.15 5.81
N ASP A 75 3.20 -22.37 6.03
CA ASP A 75 3.53 -23.21 7.19
C ASP A 75 3.58 -22.40 8.49
N LYS A 76 4.66 -22.45 9.26
CA LYS A 76 4.78 -21.75 10.54
C LYS A 76 4.97 -20.23 10.43
N ALA A 77 5.23 -19.68 9.25
CA ALA A 77 5.51 -18.25 9.09
C ALA A 77 4.31 -17.38 9.48
N SER A 78 3.08 -17.87 9.31
CA SER A 78 1.87 -17.17 9.70
C SER A 78 1.54 -17.27 11.19
N GLU A 79 2.19 -18.15 11.97
CA GLU A 79 1.92 -18.30 13.41
C GLU A 79 2.33 -17.04 14.20
N THR A 80 3.22 -16.20 13.63
CA THR A 80 3.62 -14.94 14.26
C THR A 80 2.45 -14.00 14.51
N ILE A 81 1.37 -14.09 13.73
CA ILE A 81 0.20 -13.22 13.91
C ILE A 81 -0.54 -13.48 15.23
N LEU A 82 -0.37 -14.67 15.82
CA LEU A 82 -1.00 -15.03 17.09
C LEU A 82 -0.42 -14.23 18.27
N GLY A 83 0.78 -13.65 18.10
CA GLY A 83 1.40 -12.77 19.09
C GLY A 83 1.03 -11.29 18.92
N LEU A 84 0.29 -10.93 17.87
CA LEU A 84 -0.11 -9.54 17.62
C LEU A 84 -1.24 -9.12 18.57
N LYS A 85 -1.25 -7.84 18.94
CA LYS A 85 -2.23 -7.25 19.85
C LYS A 85 -3.06 -6.19 19.10
N PRO A 86 -4.29 -6.53 18.68
CA PRO A 86 -5.20 -5.54 18.12
C PRO A 86 -5.55 -4.46 19.16
N VAL A 87 -5.59 -3.22 18.71
CA VAL A 87 -5.92 -2.05 19.54
C VAL A 87 -7.05 -1.24 18.92
N THR A 88 -7.76 -0.50 19.77
CA THR A 88 -8.69 0.55 19.37
C THR A 88 -8.03 1.90 19.62
N PHE A 89 -8.08 2.81 18.66
CA PHE A 89 -7.42 4.11 18.76
C PHE A 89 -8.20 5.21 18.04
N HIS A 90 -7.80 6.45 18.27
CA HIS A 90 -8.30 7.62 17.55
C HIS A 90 -7.11 8.33 16.89
N TYR A 91 -7.30 8.83 15.67
CA TYR A 91 -6.26 9.65 15.04
C TYR A 91 -6.20 11.01 15.72
N LYS A 92 -4.99 11.51 15.98
CA LYS A 92 -4.78 12.84 16.59
C LYS A 92 -5.41 13.98 15.78
N MET A 93 -5.53 13.81 14.47
CA MET A 93 -6.11 14.82 13.56
C MET A 93 -7.61 14.61 13.31
N ASP A 94 -8.21 13.53 13.84
CA ASP A 94 -9.62 13.25 13.64
C ASP A 94 -10.47 14.08 14.61
N THR A 95 -11.17 15.05 14.05
CA THR A 95 -12.10 15.91 14.79
C THR A 95 -13.42 15.22 15.12
N THR A 96 -13.70 14.08 14.50
CA THR A 96 -14.96 13.33 14.70
C THR A 96 -14.86 12.29 15.81
N GLU A 97 -13.68 12.11 16.40
CA GLU A 97 -13.39 11.09 17.42
C GLU A 97 -13.94 9.70 17.05
N THR A 98 -13.81 9.32 15.77
CA THR A 98 -14.29 8.03 15.30
C THR A 98 -13.32 6.93 15.72
N PRO A 99 -13.74 5.92 16.51
CA PRO A 99 -12.86 4.85 16.94
C PRO A 99 -12.40 4.02 15.74
N GLN A 100 -11.09 3.84 15.63
CA GLN A 100 -10.44 3.02 14.62
C GLN A 100 -9.90 1.73 15.27
N PHE A 101 -9.77 0.69 14.46
CA PHE A 101 -9.22 -0.59 14.88
C PHE A 101 -7.97 -0.89 14.07
N GLY A 102 -6.91 -1.39 14.71
CA GLY A 102 -5.70 -1.72 14.01
C GLY A 102 -4.60 -2.27 14.90
N LEU A 103 -3.37 -2.09 14.43
CA LEU A 103 -2.15 -2.54 15.09
C LEU A 103 -1.18 -1.37 15.22
N ILE A 104 -0.39 -1.37 16.30
CA ILE A 104 0.73 -0.44 16.48
C ILE A 104 1.96 -1.01 15.76
N ALA A 105 2.54 -0.24 14.83
CA ALA A 105 3.61 -0.74 13.97
C ALA A 105 4.89 -1.08 14.76
N GLU A 106 5.16 -0.37 15.84
CA GLU A 106 6.25 -0.63 16.77
C GLU A 106 6.08 -2.00 17.45
N GLU A 107 4.89 -2.28 18.01
CA GLU A 107 4.59 -3.58 18.63
C GLU A 107 4.64 -4.72 17.60
N VAL A 108 4.16 -4.48 16.37
CA VAL A 108 4.27 -5.46 15.28
C VAL A 108 5.73 -5.75 14.94
N THR A 109 6.58 -4.72 14.96
CA THR A 109 8.01 -4.87 14.66
C THR A 109 8.74 -5.77 15.65
N GLU A 110 8.35 -5.72 16.94
CA GLU A 110 8.89 -6.61 17.98
C GLU A 110 8.53 -8.08 17.72
N VAL A 111 7.34 -8.35 17.18
CA VAL A 111 6.86 -9.72 16.90
C VAL A 111 7.39 -10.23 15.56
N ASN A 112 7.27 -9.43 14.50
CA ASN A 112 7.73 -9.77 13.16
C ASN A 112 8.07 -8.49 12.35
N PRO A 113 9.37 -8.15 12.22
CA PRO A 113 9.78 -6.95 11.50
C PRO A 113 9.47 -6.99 10.00
N GLY A 114 9.22 -8.18 9.42
CA GLY A 114 8.83 -8.33 8.01
C GLY A 114 7.40 -7.88 7.68
N LEU A 115 6.59 -7.59 8.71
CA LEU A 115 5.21 -7.11 8.59
C LEU A 115 5.09 -5.59 8.68
N VAL A 116 6.20 -4.85 8.72
CA VAL A 116 6.23 -3.39 8.82
C VAL A 116 6.93 -2.79 7.60
N VAL A 117 6.43 -1.64 7.17
CA VAL A 117 7.07 -0.77 6.18
C VAL A 117 7.77 0.35 6.93
N ARG A 118 9.01 0.62 6.52
CA ARG A 118 9.80 1.75 7.00
C ARG A 118 9.79 2.87 5.97
N ASP A 119 9.90 4.11 6.43
CA ASP A 119 10.00 5.27 5.54
C ASP A 119 11.43 5.42 4.96
N GLU A 120 11.67 6.52 4.22
CA GLU A 120 12.97 6.85 3.62
C GLU A 120 14.10 7.02 4.66
N ASN A 121 13.75 7.39 5.90
CA ASN A 121 14.69 7.57 7.01
C ASN A 121 14.95 6.25 7.76
N GLY A 122 14.24 5.18 7.42
CA GLY A 122 14.30 3.89 8.10
C GLY A 122 13.45 3.83 9.36
N GLU A 123 12.61 4.84 9.62
CA GLU A 123 11.69 4.87 10.75
C GLU A 123 10.47 3.97 10.50
N ILE A 124 9.90 3.42 11.57
CA ILE A 124 8.70 2.57 11.48
C ILE A 124 7.53 3.46 11.06
N TYR A 125 6.90 3.12 9.93
CA TYR A 125 5.87 3.96 9.34
C TYR A 125 4.48 3.32 9.37
N THR A 126 4.35 2.10 8.86
CA THR A 126 3.04 1.45 8.77
C THR A 126 3.12 -0.07 8.76
N VAL A 127 2.01 -0.73 9.07
CA VAL A 127 1.87 -2.19 9.03
C VAL A 127 1.47 -2.63 7.63
N ARG A 128 2.03 -3.76 7.18
CA ARG A 128 1.66 -4.45 5.93
C ARG A 128 0.36 -5.22 6.11
N TYR A 129 -0.76 -4.50 6.20
CA TYR A 129 -2.08 -5.09 6.46
C TYR A 129 -2.46 -6.19 5.45
N ASP A 130 -2.09 -6.08 4.17
CA ASP A 130 -2.32 -7.14 3.18
C ASP A 130 -1.60 -8.46 3.53
N ALA A 131 -0.38 -8.38 4.08
CA ALA A 131 0.37 -9.55 4.51
C ALA A 131 -0.26 -10.17 5.77
N VAL A 132 -0.68 -9.32 6.71
CA VAL A 132 -1.39 -9.75 7.93
C VAL A 132 -2.68 -10.48 7.56
N ASN A 133 -3.49 -9.92 6.64
CA ASN A 133 -4.74 -10.52 6.19
C ASN A 133 -4.54 -11.89 5.53
N ALA A 134 -3.48 -12.04 4.70
CA ALA A 134 -3.16 -13.33 4.09
C ALA A 134 -2.72 -14.38 5.12
N MET A 135 -1.95 -13.97 6.14
CA MET A 135 -1.55 -14.85 7.24
C MET A 135 -2.73 -15.24 8.13
N LEU A 136 -3.64 -14.30 8.43
CA LEU A 136 -4.88 -14.56 9.18
C LEU A 136 -5.73 -15.61 8.50
N LEU A 137 -5.88 -15.54 7.17
CA LEU A 137 -6.57 -16.56 6.40
C LEU A 137 -5.91 -17.93 6.55
N ASN A 138 -4.57 -18.01 6.51
CA ASN A 138 -3.86 -19.28 6.66
C ASN A 138 -4.07 -19.92 8.04
N GLU A 139 -3.95 -19.14 9.12
CA GLU A 139 -4.20 -19.63 10.48
C GLU A 139 -5.66 -20.00 10.70
N PHE A 140 -6.60 -19.20 10.19
CA PHE A 140 -8.02 -19.54 10.23
C PHE A 140 -8.29 -20.90 9.58
N LEU A 141 -7.73 -21.15 8.39
CA LEU A 141 -7.89 -22.43 7.69
C LEU A 141 -7.25 -23.60 8.46
N LYS A 142 -6.11 -23.39 9.12
CA LYS A 142 -5.48 -24.40 9.99
C LYS A 142 -6.37 -24.74 11.19
N GLU A 143 -6.82 -23.72 11.91
CA GLU A 143 -7.68 -23.91 13.09
C GLU A 143 -9.02 -24.54 12.71
N HIS A 144 -9.62 -24.13 11.58
CA HIS A 144 -10.85 -24.74 11.08
C HIS A 144 -10.69 -26.25 10.84
N ARG A 145 -9.57 -26.68 10.24
CA ARG A 145 -9.27 -28.12 10.05
C ARG A 145 -9.10 -28.85 11.37
N LYS A 146 -8.36 -28.27 12.33
CA LYS A 146 -8.17 -28.87 13.66
C LYS A 146 -9.51 -29.07 14.38
N VAL A 147 -10.39 -28.07 14.34
CA VAL A 147 -11.72 -28.13 14.96
C VAL A 147 -12.58 -29.22 14.32
N GLN A 148 -12.58 -29.36 12.99
CA GLN A 148 -13.29 -30.43 12.29
C GLN A 148 -12.77 -31.82 12.71
N GLU A 149 -11.45 -32.00 12.78
CA GLU A 149 -10.85 -33.27 13.17
C GLU A 149 -11.19 -33.64 14.62
N GLN A 150 -11.13 -32.67 15.53
CA GLN A 150 -11.54 -32.85 16.93
C GLN A 150 -13.03 -33.20 17.04
N GLY A 151 -13.89 -32.54 16.27
CA GLY A 151 -15.32 -32.83 16.22
C GLY A 151 -15.60 -34.28 15.77
N ARG A 152 -14.89 -34.77 14.76
CA ARG A 152 -15.00 -36.17 14.31
C ARG A 152 -14.57 -37.16 15.40
N LYS A 153 -13.42 -36.91 16.04
CA LYS A 153 -12.92 -37.74 17.17
C LYS A 153 -13.89 -37.75 18.36
N ALA A 154 -14.55 -36.62 18.64
CA ALA A 154 -15.53 -36.53 19.71
C ALA A 154 -16.82 -37.31 19.39
N GLN A 155 -17.25 -37.34 18.13
CA GLN A 155 -18.38 -38.17 17.68
C GLN A 155 -18.04 -39.67 17.76
N ASP A 156 -16.83 -40.06 17.34
CA ASP A 156 -16.37 -41.46 17.41
C ASP A 156 -16.25 -41.96 18.87
N LYS A 157 -15.98 -41.06 19.83
CA LYS A 157 -15.87 -41.38 21.27
C LYS A 157 -17.20 -41.34 22.03
N LYS A 158 -18.30 -40.87 21.41
CA LYS A 158 -19.60 -40.83 22.09
C LYS A 158 -20.06 -42.29 22.30
N PRO A 159 -20.30 -42.75 23.53
CA PRO A 159 -20.69 -44.13 23.77
C PRO A 159 -21.97 -44.42 22.99
N ARG A 160 -21.96 -45.49 22.18
CA ARG A 160 -23.20 -46.08 21.65
C ARG A 160 -24.00 -46.52 22.87
N THR A 161 -24.89 -45.66 23.35
CA THR A 161 -25.95 -46.05 24.29
C THR A 161 -26.68 -47.19 23.64
N ARG A 162 -26.41 -48.41 24.12
CA ARG A 162 -27.18 -49.61 23.81
C ARG A 162 -28.56 -49.39 24.43
N SER A 163 -29.56 -49.18 23.59
CA SER A 163 -30.96 -49.46 23.89
C SER A 163 -31.39 -50.59 22.97
#